data_AF-A0A6I1N409-F1
#
_entry.id   AF-A0A6I1N409-F1
#
_cell.length_a   1.000
_cell.length_b   1.000
_cell.length_c   1.000
_cell.angle_alpha   90.00
_cell.angle_beta   90.00
_cell.angle_gamma   90.00
#
_symmetry.space_group_name_H-M   'P 1'
#
loop_
_entity.id
_entity.type
_entity.pdbx_description
1 polymer ?
#
loop_
_entity_poly.entity_id
_entity_poly.type
_entity_poly.pdbx_seq_one_letter_code
_entity_poly.pdbx_strand_id
1 'polypeptide(L)' 'MKLVFALMLAAGLTGCAGFGQVQPWEKGNLAKPEMTFNDSGVFNRYDDHIYTSRESSSGGAGVGGGGCGCN' A
#
# COMPACT_ATOMS: atom_id res chain seq x y z
N MET A 1 -30.60 27.16 16.34
CA MET A 1 -29.14 27.20 16.09
C MET A 1 -28.45 25.88 16.41
N LYS A 2 -28.58 25.31 17.63
CA LYS A 2 -27.99 23.99 17.99
C LYS A 2 -28.41 22.83 17.09
N LEU A 3 -29.71 22.74 16.74
CA LEU A 3 -30.23 21.72 15.82
C LEU A 3 -29.66 21.85 14.40
N VAL A 4 -29.51 23.08 13.91
CA VAL A 4 -28.94 23.35 12.57
C VAL A 4 -27.46 22.94 12.52
N PHE A 5 -26.72 23.22 13.59
CA PHE A 5 -25.31 22.84 13.71
C PHE A 5 -25.14 21.31 13.77
N ALA A 6 -26.00 20.61 14.54
CA ALA A 6 -26.01 19.16 14.59
C ALA A 6 -26.33 18.52 13.23
N LEU A 7 -27.26 19.11 12.48
CA LEU A 7 -27.63 18.63 11.14
C LEU A 7 -26.49 18.78 10.13
N MET A 8 -25.78 19.92 10.15
CA MET A 8 -24.61 20.14 9.30
C MET A 8 -23.47 19.15 9.62
N LEU A 9 -23.24 18.86 10.90
CA LEU A 9 -22.21 17.92 11.31
C LEU A 9 -22.53 16.49 10.85
N ALA A 10 -23.80 16.09 10.91
CA ALA A 10 -24.27 14.79 10.44
C ALA A 10 -24.14 14.63 8.91
N ALA A 11 -24.39 15.69 8.15
CA ALA A 11 -24.23 15.69 6.70
C ALA A 11 -22.76 15.56 6.26
N GLY A 12 -21.79 15.98 7.08
CA GLY A 12 -20.37 15.80 6.81
C GLY A 12 -19.86 14.36 7.00
N LEU A 13 -20.61 13.50 7.69
CA LEU A 13 -20.24 12.10 7.95
C LEU A 13 -20.58 11.18 6.78
N THR A 14 -21.48 11.58 5.88
CA THR A 14 -21.78 10.86 4.65
C THR A 14 -20.72 11.20 3.61
N GLY A 15 -19.51 10.67 3.79
CA GLY A 15 -18.42 10.84 2.83
C GLY A 15 -18.66 10.06 1.52
N CYS A 16 -17.59 9.52 0.96
CA CYS A 16 -17.59 8.72 -0.27
C CYS A 16 -18.34 7.36 -0.18
N ALA A 17 -19.14 7.12 0.86
CA ALA A 17 -19.89 5.88 1.05
C ALA A 17 -20.97 5.64 -0.03
N GLY A 18 -21.30 6.66 -0.83
CA GLY A 18 -22.26 6.58 -1.93
C GLY A 18 -21.68 6.20 -3.30
N PHE A 19 -20.34 6.13 -3.44
CA PHE A 19 -19.74 5.57 -4.64
C PHE A 19 -19.94 4.05 -4.58
N GLY A 20 -20.73 3.51 -5.49
CA GLY A 20 -21.15 2.11 -5.47
C GLY A 20 -19.98 1.12 -5.29
N GLN A 21 -20.30 -0.07 -4.79
CA GLN A 21 -19.30 -1.10 -4.59
C GLN A 21 -18.62 -1.48 -5.92
N VAL A 22 -17.30 -1.31 -5.97
CA VAL A 22 -16.47 -1.72 -7.12
C VAL A 22 -16.62 -3.22 -7.33
N GLN A 23 -17.04 -3.59 -8.53
CA GLN A 23 -17.24 -4.99 -8.90
C GLN A 23 -15.89 -5.68 -9.11
N PRO A 24 -15.80 -7.00 -8.86
CA PRO A 24 -14.53 -7.72 -8.95
C PRO A 24 -13.80 -7.57 -10.29
N TRP A 25 -14.53 -7.46 -11.40
CA TRP A 25 -13.98 -7.31 -12.75
C TRP A 25 -13.53 -5.88 -13.09
N GLU A 26 -14.01 -4.86 -12.36
CA GLU A 26 -13.58 -3.46 -12.56
C GLU A 26 -12.17 -3.22 -12.03
N LYS A 27 -11.68 -4.09 -11.15
CA LYS A 27 -10.32 -4.03 -10.62
C LYS A 27 -9.25 -4.04 -11.71
N GLY A 28 -9.48 -4.72 -12.84
CA GLY A 28 -8.53 -4.74 -13.96
C GLY A 28 -8.28 -3.35 -14.58
N ASN A 29 -9.27 -2.44 -14.52
CA ASN A 29 -9.15 -1.08 -15.03
C ASN A 29 -8.76 -0.07 -13.96
N LEU A 30 -9.14 -0.32 -12.70
CA LEU A 30 -8.93 0.61 -11.59
C LEU A 30 -7.58 0.41 -10.88
N ALA A 31 -7.07 -0.82 -10.79
CA ALA A 31 -5.81 -1.14 -10.15
C ALA A 31 -4.68 -1.15 -11.19
N LYS A 32 -4.20 0.04 -11.56
CA LYS A 32 -3.11 0.17 -12.53
C LYS A 32 -1.79 -0.36 -11.94
N PRO A 33 -0.90 -0.97 -12.74
CA PRO A 33 0.39 -1.47 -12.28
C PRO A 33 1.25 -0.38 -11.60
N GLU A 34 1.15 0.87 -12.04
CA GLU A 34 1.96 1.97 -11.50
C GLU A 34 1.48 2.45 -10.11
N MET A 35 0.36 1.92 -9.62
CA MET A 35 -0.16 2.20 -8.28
C MET A 35 0.36 1.21 -7.23
N THR A 36 1.21 0.26 -7.60
CA THR A 36 1.83 -0.64 -6.64
C THR A 36 2.87 0.08 -5.79
N PHE A 37 3.05 -0.35 -4.54
CA PHE A 37 4.10 0.19 -3.65
C PHE A 37 5.51 -0.15 -4.11
N ASN A 38 5.64 -1.20 -4.94
CA ASN A 38 6.88 -1.63 -5.56
C ASN A 38 7.07 -0.89 -6.87
N ASP A 39 8.31 -0.52 -7.18
CA ASP A 39 8.71 -0.02 -8.49
C ASP A 39 8.76 -1.21 -9.49
N SER A 40 9.31 -1.00 -10.69
CA SER A 40 9.71 -2.07 -11.59
C SER A 40 10.63 -3.06 -10.87
N GLY A 41 10.55 -4.34 -11.26
CA GLY A 41 11.27 -5.42 -10.57
C GLY A 41 12.79 -5.26 -10.48
N VAL A 42 13.39 -4.38 -11.30
CA VAL A 42 14.83 -4.07 -11.23
C VAL A 42 15.15 -3.19 -10.03
N PHE A 43 14.38 -2.12 -9.81
CA PHE A 43 14.60 -1.21 -8.68
C PHE A 43 14.35 -1.91 -7.34
N ASN A 44 13.28 -2.72 -7.25
CA ASN A 44 13.00 -3.45 -6.00
C ASN A 44 14.12 -4.43 -5.65
N ARG A 45 14.70 -5.11 -6.64
CA ARG A 45 15.87 -5.99 -6.40
C ARG A 45 17.09 -5.21 -5.93
N TYR A 46 17.29 -4.03 -6.46
CA TYR A 46 18.40 -3.17 -6.09
C TYR A 46 18.23 -2.64 -4.65
N ASP A 47 17.02 -2.22 -4.30
CA ASP A 47 16.68 -1.77 -2.95
C ASP A 47 16.80 -2.92 -1.94
N ASP A 48 16.31 -4.12 -2.27
CA ASP A 48 16.50 -5.33 -1.46
C ASP A 48 17.99 -5.63 -1.27
N HIS A 49 18.81 -5.52 -2.33
CA HIS A 49 20.25 -5.73 -2.24
C HIS A 49 20.93 -4.72 -1.31
N ILE A 50 20.57 -3.43 -1.41
CA ILE A 50 21.10 -2.40 -0.49
C ILE A 50 20.65 -2.68 0.93
N TYR A 51 19.35 -2.92 1.13
CA TYR A 51 18.75 -3.12 2.44
C TYR A 51 19.38 -4.31 3.16
N THR A 52 19.52 -5.44 2.47
CA THR A 52 20.16 -6.65 3.02
C THR A 52 21.67 -6.49 3.22
N SER A 53 22.35 -5.72 2.38
CA SER A 53 23.76 -5.37 2.60
C SER A 53 23.96 -4.52 3.86
N ARG A 54 23.00 -3.63 4.18
CA ARG A 54 23.05 -2.79 5.37
C ARG A 54 22.60 -3.51 6.64
N GLU A 55 21.52 -4.27 6.53
CA GLU A 55 20.85 -4.94 7.65
C GLU A 55 21.09 -6.44 7.60
N SER A 56 22.30 -6.82 7.22
CA SER A 56 22.79 -8.18 7.06
C SER A 56 22.42 -9.18 8.17
N SER A 57 22.11 -8.71 9.38
CA SER A 57 21.63 -9.53 10.49
C SER A 57 20.12 -9.81 10.53
N SER A 58 19.29 -9.06 9.80
CA SER A 58 17.81 -9.17 9.82
C SER A 58 17.26 -10.14 8.77
N GLY A 59 18.08 -10.53 7.79
CA GLY A 59 17.70 -11.46 6.73
C GLY A 59 16.97 -10.78 5.57
N GLY A 60 17.17 -11.30 4.36
CA GLY A 60 16.58 -10.76 3.13
C GLY A 60 15.13 -11.17 2.88
N ALA A 61 14.46 -10.45 1.97
CA ALA A 61 13.12 -10.77 1.54
C ALA A 61 13.08 -12.12 0.78
N GLY A 62 12.37 -13.11 1.33
CA GLY A 62 12.14 -14.41 0.70
C GLY A 62 12.75 -15.62 1.41
N VAL A 63 12.52 -16.81 0.87
CA VAL A 63 12.99 -18.09 1.42
C VAL A 63 14.48 -18.23 1.12
N GLY A 64 15.34 -18.00 2.12
CA GLY A 64 16.81 -18.00 1.98
C GLY A 64 17.49 -16.68 2.35
N GLY A 65 16.74 -15.66 2.79
CA GLY A 65 17.28 -14.43 3.35
C GLY A 65 17.94 -14.66 4.71
N GLY A 66 19.12 -15.27 4.74
CA GLY A 66 19.86 -15.56 5.96
C GLY A 66 20.44 -14.30 6.61
N GLY A 67 19.95 -13.97 7.80
CA GLY A 67 20.38 -12.84 8.63
C GLY A 67 21.75 -13.02 9.29
N CYS A 68 22.76 -13.51 8.57
CA CYS A 68 24.16 -13.51 9.03
C CYS A 68 25.07 -12.58 8.21
N GLY A 69 24.55 -11.96 7.16
CA GLY A 69 25.29 -10.98 6.35
C GLY A 69 26.21 -11.54 5.28
N CYS A 70 26.16 -12.85 5.04
CA CYS A 70 27.03 -13.52 4.08
C CYS A 70 26.28 -13.93 2.79
N ASN A 71 25.43 -13.06 2.23
CA ASN A 71 24.88 -13.29 0.88
C ASN A 71 26.00 -13.19 -0.17
#